data_AF-A0A258F6Y8-F1
#
_entry.id   AF-A0A258F6Y8-F1
#
_cell.length_a   1.000
_cell.length_b   1.000
_cell.length_c   1.000
_cell.angle_alpha   90.00
_cell.angle_beta   90.00
_cell.angle_gamma   90.00
#
_symmetry.space_group_name_H-M   'P 1'
#
loop_
_entity.id
_entity.type
_entity.pdbx_description
1 polymer ?
#
loop_
_entity_poly.entity_id
_entity_poly.type
_entity_poly.pdbx_seq_one_letter_code
_entity_poly.pdbx_strand_id
1 'polypeptide(L)' 'MVQQVTKGIKISVETTFEGSFYKNYKIQYAFGYTV' A
#
# COMPACT_ATOMS: atom_id res chain seq x y z
N MET A 1 6.44 -2.63 0.28
CA MET A 1 7.54 -1.65 0.11
C MET A 1 7.89 -1.58 -1.36
N VAL A 2 7.72 -0.41 -1.97
CA VAL A 2 8.14 -0.12 -3.35
C VAL A 2 9.14 1.02 -3.31
N GLN A 3 10.22 0.89 -4.07
CA GLN A 3 11.23 1.94 -4.17
C GLN A 3 11.46 2.27 -5.64
N GLN A 4 11.59 3.56 -5.94
CA GLN A 4 11.91 4.04 -7.26
C GLN A 4 12.97 5.14 -7.18
N VAL A 5 13.99 5.04 -8.02
CA VAL A 5 15.02 6.08 -8.16
C VAL A 5 14.91 6.69 -9.55
N THR A 6 14.65 8.00 -9.61
CA THR A 6 14.59 8.74 -10.89
C THR A 6 15.40 10.03 -10.78
N LYS A 7 16.31 10.26 -11.73
CA LYS A 7 17.17 11.46 -11.79
C LYS A 7 17.87 11.82 -10.45
N GLY A 8 18.25 10.81 -9.67
CA GLY A 8 18.91 10.98 -8.37
C GLY A 8 17.96 11.15 -7.17
N ILE A 9 16.64 11.21 -7.38
CA ILE A 9 15.64 11.27 -6.32
C ILE A 9 15.18 9.85 -5.98
N LYS A 10 15.27 9.49 -4.70
CA LYS A 10 14.76 8.21 -4.18
C LYS A 10 13.38 8.43 -3.56
N ILE A 11 12.40 7.72 -4.10
CA ILE A 11 11.02 7.66 -3.58
C ILE A 11 10.84 6.27 -2.97
N SER A 12 10.40 6.21 -1.72
CA SER A 12 10.16 4.96 -1.01
C SER A 12 8.72 4.95 -0.52
N VAL A 13 7.91 4.04 -1.02
CA VAL A 13 6.53 3.85 -0.58
C VAL A 13 6.48 2.63 0.33
N GLU A 14 6.15 2.85 1.59
CA GLU A 14 5.79 1.79 2.52
C GLU A 14 4.33 1.44 2.32
N THR A 15 4.05 0.16 2.10
CA THR A 15 2.69 -0.36 1.91
C THR A 15 2.40 -1.31 3.05
N THR A 16 1.40 -1.01 3.86
CA THR A 16 0.98 -1.83 4.99
C THR A 16 -0.36 -2.48 4.68
N PHE A 17 -0.47 -3.78 4.97
CA PHE A 17 -1.74 -4.48 4.89
C PHE A 17 -2.45 -4.33 6.23
N GLU A 18 -3.58 -3.62 6.26
CA GLU A 18 -4.33 -3.35 7.48
C GLU A 18 -5.34 -4.46 7.81
N GLY A 19 -5.75 -5.23 6.80
CA GLY A 19 -6.58 -6.41 7.00
C GLY A 19 -7.59 -6.64 5.86
N SER A 20 -8.31 -7.75 5.98
CA SER A 20 -9.45 -8.06 5.11
C SER A 20 -10.72 -8.00 5.92
N PHE A 21 -11.78 -7.39 5.38
CA PHE A 21 -13.08 -7.37 6.03
C PHE A 21 -14.17 -7.84 5.06
N TYR A 22 -15.13 -8.58 5.60
CA TYR A 22 -16.26 -9.08 4.85
C TYR A 22 -17.45 -8.14 5.04
N LYS A 23 -17.86 -7.45 3.98
CA LYS A 23 -18.98 -6.50 4.01
C LYS A 23 -19.79 -6.59 2.73
N ASN A 24 -21.12 -6.53 2.85
CA ASN A 24 -22.05 -6.61 1.71
C ASN A 24 -21.83 -7.86 0.84
N TYR A 25 -21.58 -9.01 1.47
CA TYR A 25 -21.28 -10.29 0.81
C TYR A 25 -20.01 -10.28 -0.08
N LYS A 26 -19.11 -9.31 0.12
CA LYS A 26 -17.84 -9.20 -0.59
C LYS A 26 -16.68 -9.08 0.39
N ILE A 27 -15.57 -9.75 0.06
CA ILE A 27 -14.30 -9.56 0.76
C ILE A 27 -13.68 -8.27 0.24
N GLN A 28 -13.36 -7.37 1.16
CA GLN A 28 -12.65 -6.13 0.90
C GLN A 28 -11.29 -6.20 1.59
N TYR A 29 -10.29 -5.58 0.98
CA TYR A 29 -8.91 -5.58 1.46
C TYR A 29 -8.49 -4.14 1.71
N ALA A 30 -8.00 -3.86 2.92
CA ALA A 30 -7.50 -2.55 3.32
C ALA A 30 -5.97 -2.53 3.20
N PHE A 31 -5.47 -1.54 2.45
CA PHE A 31 -4.04 -1.29 2.28
C PHE A 31 -3.74 0.17 2.57
N GLY A 32 -2.82 0.41 3.50
CA GLY A 32 -2.24 1.72 3.78
C GLY A 32 -0.99 1.96 2.94
N TYR A 33 -0.72 3.24 2.63
CA TYR A 33 0.52 3.65 1.97
C TYR A 33 1.11 4.89 2.66
N THR A 34 2.41 4.87 2.88
CA THR A 34 3.21 5.99 3.39
C THR A 34 4.30 6.30 2.36
N VAL A 35 4.48 7.57 2.01
CA VAL A 35 5.41 8.05 0.96
C VAL A 35 6.58 8.80 1.59
#